data_AF-A0A7X6CYJ0-F1
#
_entry.id   AF-A0A7X6CYJ0-F1
#
_cell.length_a   1.000
_cell.length_b   1.000
_cell.length_c   1.000
_cell.angle_alpha   90.00
_cell.angle_beta   90.00
_cell.angle_gamma   90.00
#
_symmetry.space_group_name_H-M   'P 1'
#
loop_
_entity.id
_entity.type
_entity.pdbx_description
1 polymer ?
#
loop_
_entity_poly.entity_id
_entity_poly.type
_entity_poly.pdbx_seq_one_letter_code
_entity_poly.pdbx_strand_id
1 'polypeptide(L)'
;MRSQFGRTGGAHKTERGRAASPSAGRVSDQRSGVPPHMADVLALQRSAGNAATAQALTVQRAGASRHDDSDDSGLAYGSDHGTPPPEQETSFTGVVGGVQFTSKTNGPLMRRVHALVRRVAPHMGQQLAAAGSVSVQLGRTRGGTPGEWRQDSRTIVLDQRLASADHLTGTAVFEILNASSRHRIAALEAEVAGGGVAARARAKGWDHPEKFFAMEVERIEWENGMTHKAAMASAGLSGTPADLFGQEGGFVEFYNRQVASGHTHSYEFRYNLLRAQADAAAAREQEAAWSHGGPPDESSSHRPR
;
A
#
# COMPACT_ATOMS: atom_id res chain seq x y z
N MET A 1 -9.61 -61.65 -11.95
CA MET A 1 -8.25 -62.22 -12.10
C MET A 1 -7.26 -61.09 -11.86
N ARG A 2 -6.73 -60.83 -10.65
CA ARG A 2 -5.65 -61.50 -9.87
C ARG A 2 -4.33 -61.71 -10.64
N SER A 3 -3.33 -60.88 -10.32
CA SER A 3 -1.90 -61.16 -10.02
C SER A 3 -1.18 -59.80 -9.95
N GLN A 4 -0.61 -59.26 -8.87
CA GLN A 4 0.33 -59.69 -7.80
C GLN A 4 1.80 -59.91 -8.20
N PHE A 5 2.68 -59.41 -7.29
CA PHE A 5 4.15 -59.56 -7.09
C PHE A 5 5.07 -58.55 -7.83
N GLY A 6 6.12 -57.95 -7.24
CA GLY A 6 6.80 -57.97 -5.92
C GLY A 6 8.03 -57.02 -6.04
N ARG A 7 8.35 -56.11 -5.11
CA ARG A 7 9.06 -56.15 -3.79
C ARG A 7 10.57 -56.51 -3.80
N THR A 8 11.31 -55.76 -2.96
CA THR A 8 12.69 -55.93 -2.41
C THR A 8 13.83 -55.38 -3.29
N GLY A 9 14.94 -54.80 -2.81
CA GLY A 9 15.56 -54.47 -1.51
C GLY A 9 16.76 -53.54 -1.88
N GLY A 10 17.62 -52.97 -1.04
CA GLY A 10 18.00 -53.17 0.35
C GLY A 10 19.12 -52.17 0.68
N ALA A 11 19.33 -51.95 1.97
CA ALA A 11 20.28 -51.00 2.55
C ALA A 11 21.74 -51.47 2.45
N HIS A 12 22.69 -50.52 2.46
CA HIS A 12 24.02 -50.77 2.99
C HIS A 12 24.48 -49.64 3.92
N LYS A 13 24.83 -50.08 5.13
CA LYS A 13 25.43 -49.38 6.27
C LYS A 13 26.94 -49.56 6.16
N THR A 14 27.73 -48.55 6.51
CA THR A 14 29.10 -48.75 7.03
C THR A 14 29.51 -47.60 7.95
N GLU A 15 29.72 -47.98 9.22
CA GLU A 15 30.52 -47.34 10.27
C GLU A 15 32.00 -47.22 9.82
N ARG A 16 32.97 -46.46 10.36
CA ARG A 16 33.29 -45.85 11.68
C ARG A 16 34.63 -45.10 11.52
N GLY A 17 34.98 -44.18 12.45
CA GLY A 17 36.37 -43.72 12.66
C GLY A 17 36.50 -42.27 13.15
N ARG A 18 36.21 -41.96 14.43
CA ARG A 18 37.14 -41.66 15.55
C ARG A 18 38.14 -40.47 15.39
N ALA A 19 37.84 -39.43 16.19
CA ALA A 19 38.69 -38.68 17.13
C ALA A 19 39.81 -37.74 16.62
N ALA A 20 39.61 -36.44 16.88
CA ALA A 20 40.58 -35.56 17.56
C ALA A 20 39.91 -34.25 17.99
N SER A 21 39.92 -33.94 19.30
CA SER A 21 39.83 -32.57 19.82
C SER A 21 41.22 -31.94 19.74
N PRO A 22 41.32 -30.61 19.54
CA PRO A 22 41.70 -29.79 20.69
C PRO A 22 41.11 -28.36 20.71
N SER A 23 41.32 -27.73 21.87
CA SER A 23 41.39 -26.29 22.14
C SER A 23 40.09 -25.49 22.25
N ALA A 24 39.71 -25.29 23.52
CA ALA A 24 38.91 -24.18 23.99
C ALA A 24 39.62 -22.84 23.71
N GLY A 25 39.08 -22.07 22.77
CA GLY A 25 39.36 -20.64 22.63
C GLY A 25 38.31 -19.85 23.40
N ARG A 26 38.76 -19.07 24.40
CA ARG A 26 37.96 -18.07 25.12
C ARG A 26 37.22 -17.17 24.15
N VAL A 27 35.89 -17.21 24.16
CA VAL A 27 35.06 -16.13 23.64
C VAL A 27 35.05 -15.05 24.73
N SER A 28 35.79 -13.98 24.46
CA SER A 28 35.76 -12.76 25.26
C SER A 28 34.34 -12.19 25.24
N ASP A 29 33.74 -12.09 26.42
CA ASP A 29 32.55 -11.27 26.69
C ASP A 29 32.89 -9.79 26.37
N GLN A 30 32.73 -9.40 25.11
CA GLN A 30 32.52 -7.99 24.76
C GLN A 30 31.08 -7.65 25.16
N ARG A 31 30.91 -7.30 26.43
CA ARG A 31 29.74 -6.55 26.90
C ARG A 31 29.66 -5.29 26.05
N SER A 32 28.73 -5.27 25.10
CA SER A 32 28.32 -4.07 24.38
C SER A 32 27.99 -3.00 25.41
N GLY A 33 28.82 -1.96 25.48
CA GLY A 33 28.68 -0.82 26.37
C GLY A 33 27.52 0.06 25.93
N VAL A 34 26.29 -0.44 26.07
CA VAL A 34 25.09 0.40 26.07
C VAL A 34 24.91 0.86 27.51
N PRO A 35 25.04 2.17 27.80
CA PRO A 35 24.77 2.70 29.13
C PRO A 35 23.36 2.27 29.58
N PRO A 36 23.11 1.96 30.86
CA PRO A 36 21.82 1.46 31.34
C PRO A 36 20.62 2.33 30.91
N HIS A 37 20.81 3.66 30.88
CA HIS A 37 19.79 4.60 30.44
C HIS A 37 19.47 4.54 28.93
N MET A 38 20.41 4.11 28.08
CA MET A 38 20.19 3.92 26.64
C MET A 38 19.46 2.59 26.35
N ALA A 39 19.65 1.57 27.19
CA ALA A 39 18.91 0.32 27.09
C ALA A 39 17.40 0.55 27.33
N ASP A 40 17.07 1.43 28.28
CA ASP A 40 15.69 1.83 28.59
C ASP A 40 15.06 2.65 27.45
N VAL A 41 15.80 3.56 26.82
CA VAL A 41 15.32 4.35 25.65
C VAL A 41 15.07 3.44 24.44
N LEU A 42 15.97 2.49 24.15
CA LEU A 42 15.81 1.53 23.06
C LEU A 42 14.69 0.50 23.33
N ALA A 43 14.39 0.21 24.59
CA ALA A 43 13.23 -0.59 24.99
C ALA A 43 11.92 0.22 24.82
N LEU A 44 11.92 1.50 25.19
CA LEU A 44 10.78 2.40 24.99
C LEU A 44 10.47 2.62 23.50
N GLN A 45 11.49 2.80 22.66
CA GLN A 45 11.34 2.96 21.20
C GLN A 45 10.82 1.68 20.52
N ARG A 46 11.28 0.50 20.94
CA ARG A 46 10.73 -0.78 20.46
C ARG A 46 9.29 -0.98 20.91
N SER A 47 8.97 -0.60 22.15
CA SER A 47 7.60 -0.65 22.68
C SER A 47 6.67 0.30 21.92
N ALA A 48 7.09 1.54 21.64
CA ALA A 48 6.33 2.53 20.88
C ALA A 48 6.13 2.13 19.40
N GLY A 49 7.16 1.60 18.74
CA GLY A 49 7.07 1.08 17.37
C GLY A 49 6.16 -0.15 17.26
N ASN A 50 6.21 -1.06 18.24
CA ASN A 50 5.33 -2.21 18.31
C ASN A 50 3.89 -1.81 18.67
N ALA A 51 3.69 -0.81 19.53
CA ALA A 51 2.37 -0.28 19.86
C ALA A 51 1.71 0.43 18.67
N ALA A 52 2.46 1.23 17.90
CA ALA A 52 1.95 1.85 16.67
C ALA A 52 1.60 0.81 15.59
N THR A 53 2.41 -0.24 15.46
CA THR A 53 2.14 -1.35 14.53
C THR A 53 0.95 -2.21 15.00
N ALA A 54 0.83 -2.46 16.31
CA ALA A 54 -0.28 -3.19 16.90
C ALA A 54 -1.58 -2.37 16.81
N GLN A 55 -1.54 -1.04 16.96
CA GLN A 55 -2.68 -0.17 16.75
C GLN A 55 -3.08 -0.11 15.28
N ALA A 56 -2.13 -0.06 14.33
CA ALA A 56 -2.44 -0.16 12.89
C ALA A 56 -3.15 -1.48 12.54
N LEU A 57 -2.67 -2.60 13.08
CA LEU A 57 -3.29 -3.92 12.92
C LEU A 57 -4.64 -4.02 13.66
N THR A 58 -4.79 -3.33 14.79
CA THR A 58 -6.05 -3.32 15.56
C THR A 58 -7.10 -2.45 14.89
N VAL A 59 -6.75 -1.29 14.32
CA VAL A 59 -7.66 -0.46 13.52
C VAL A 59 -8.07 -1.19 12.25
N GLN A 60 -7.14 -1.86 11.56
CA GLN A 60 -7.46 -2.72 10.41
C GLN A 60 -8.36 -3.92 10.80
N ARG A 61 -8.19 -4.50 12.00
CA ARG A 61 -9.03 -5.62 12.47
C ARG A 61 -10.38 -5.18 13.05
N ALA A 62 -10.43 -4.00 13.68
CA ALA A 62 -11.66 -3.44 14.22
C ALA A 62 -12.60 -3.01 13.08
N GLY A 63 -12.07 -2.45 11.99
CA GLY A 63 -12.83 -2.19 10.76
C GLY A 63 -13.27 -3.45 10.00
N ALA A 64 -12.60 -4.59 10.21
CA ALA A 64 -12.96 -5.87 9.58
C ALA A 64 -13.94 -6.72 10.41
N SER A 65 -14.36 -6.25 11.59
CA SER A 65 -15.23 -6.99 12.51
C SER A 65 -16.69 -6.60 12.32
N ARG A 66 -17.38 -7.24 11.36
CA ARG A 66 -18.86 -7.30 11.25
C ARG A 66 -19.56 -5.99 11.67
N HIS A 67 -19.36 -4.93 10.90
CA HIS A 67 -20.25 -3.76 10.94
C HIS A 67 -21.22 -3.86 9.77
N ASP A 68 -22.48 -3.50 10.06
CA ASP A 68 -23.58 -3.42 9.10
C ASP A 68 -23.11 -2.70 7.83
N ASP A 69 -23.56 -3.18 6.67
CA ASP A 69 -23.26 -2.67 5.32
C ASP A 69 -23.69 -1.19 5.10
N SER A 70 -24.14 -0.48 6.15
CA SER A 70 -24.52 0.92 6.09
C SER A 70 -23.34 1.89 6.08
N ASP A 71 -22.17 1.54 6.63
CA ASP A 71 -21.03 2.46 6.69
C ASP A 71 -20.28 2.59 5.34
N ASP A 72 -20.28 1.53 4.52
CA ASP A 72 -19.70 1.56 3.17
C ASP A 72 -20.56 2.35 2.15
N SER A 73 -21.83 2.61 2.49
CA SER A 73 -22.71 3.47 1.68
C SER A 73 -22.26 4.94 1.65
N GLY A 74 -21.34 5.33 2.55
CA GLY A 74 -20.72 6.65 2.59
C GLY A 74 -19.50 6.81 1.68
N LEU A 75 -18.93 5.72 1.14
CA LEU A 75 -17.79 5.78 0.22
C LEU A 75 -18.25 6.22 -1.18
N ALA A 76 -17.47 7.09 -1.83
CA ALA A 76 -17.87 7.72 -3.10
C ALA A 76 -18.13 6.73 -4.26
N TYR A 77 -17.68 5.48 -4.17
CA TYR A 77 -17.82 4.48 -5.24
C TYR A 77 -18.00 3.05 -4.69
N GLY A 78 -18.65 2.91 -3.52
CA GLY A 78 -18.85 1.65 -2.80
C GLY A 78 -19.38 0.47 -3.63
N SER A 79 -19.41 -0.73 -3.03
CA SER A 79 -19.92 -1.95 -3.66
C SER A 79 -21.32 -1.74 -4.24
N ASP A 80 -21.56 -2.24 -5.47
CA ASP A 80 -22.92 -2.31 -5.98
C ASP A 80 -23.57 -3.64 -5.55
N HIS A 81 -24.88 -3.62 -5.27
CA HIS A 81 -25.65 -4.84 -4.98
C HIS A 81 -25.94 -5.68 -6.23
N GLY A 82 -25.15 -5.50 -7.29
CA GLY A 82 -25.31 -6.25 -8.53
C GLY A 82 -24.93 -7.71 -8.33
N THR A 83 -25.49 -8.59 -9.16
CA THR A 83 -25.17 -10.01 -9.08
C THR A 83 -23.70 -10.23 -9.50
N PRO A 84 -22.86 -10.80 -8.61
CA PRO A 84 -21.51 -11.18 -8.96
C PRO A 84 -21.49 -12.07 -10.20
N PRO A 85 -20.56 -11.87 -11.14
CA PRO A 85 -20.43 -12.77 -12.29
C PRO A 85 -20.07 -14.19 -11.82
N PRO A 86 -20.67 -15.24 -12.43
CA PRO A 86 -20.33 -16.61 -12.08
C PRO A 86 -18.86 -16.91 -12.41
N GLU A 87 -18.22 -17.71 -11.57
CA GLU A 87 -16.84 -18.17 -11.82
C GLU A 87 -16.81 -19.14 -13.00
N GLN A 88 -15.80 -19.01 -13.86
CA GLN A 88 -15.59 -19.90 -15.01
C GLN A 88 -14.13 -20.25 -15.14
N GLU A 89 -13.76 -21.53 -15.23
CA GLU A 89 -12.35 -21.96 -15.32
C GLU A 89 -11.77 -21.75 -16.73
N THR A 90 -11.64 -20.49 -17.12
CA THR A 90 -11.06 -20.07 -18.40
C THR A 90 -10.05 -18.98 -18.15
N SER A 91 -8.95 -19.02 -18.91
CA SER A 91 -7.90 -18.02 -18.82
C SER A 91 -8.12 -16.88 -19.82
N PHE A 92 -7.58 -15.71 -19.49
CA PHE A 92 -7.48 -14.57 -20.40
C PHE A 92 -6.20 -13.79 -20.14
N THR A 93 -5.59 -13.31 -21.22
CA THR A 93 -4.51 -12.32 -21.17
C THR A 93 -4.74 -11.26 -22.25
N GLY A 94 -4.40 -10.01 -21.96
CA GLY A 94 -4.51 -8.90 -22.90
C GLY A 94 -3.77 -7.67 -22.41
N VAL A 95 -3.48 -6.71 -23.29
CA VAL A 95 -2.74 -5.49 -22.95
C VAL A 95 -3.48 -4.26 -23.47
N VAL A 96 -3.43 -3.16 -22.72
CA VAL A 96 -3.88 -1.81 -23.13
C VAL A 96 -2.88 -0.78 -22.61
N GLY A 97 -2.16 -0.07 -23.48
CA GLY A 97 -1.32 1.07 -23.08
C GLY A 97 -0.27 0.77 -21.99
N GLY A 98 0.29 -0.44 -21.94
CA GLY A 98 1.23 -0.88 -20.89
C GLY A 98 0.57 -1.54 -19.68
N VAL A 99 -0.76 -1.53 -19.59
CA VAL A 99 -1.53 -2.25 -18.57
C VAL A 99 -1.76 -3.70 -19.04
N GLN A 100 -1.29 -4.66 -18.25
CA GLN A 100 -1.43 -6.09 -18.51
C GLN A 100 -2.65 -6.64 -17.76
N PHE A 101 -3.62 -7.18 -18.49
CA PHE A 101 -4.79 -7.85 -17.93
C PHE A 101 -4.55 -9.34 -17.93
N THR A 102 -4.70 -10.00 -16.79
CA THR A 102 -4.54 -11.45 -16.67
C THR A 102 -5.58 -12.04 -15.75
N SER A 103 -6.15 -13.16 -16.16
CA SER A 103 -6.87 -14.01 -15.22
C SER A 103 -6.67 -15.48 -15.54
N LYS A 104 -6.45 -16.27 -14.49
CA LYS A 104 -6.43 -17.74 -14.57
C LYS A 104 -7.82 -18.34 -14.36
N THR A 105 -8.67 -17.58 -13.69
CA THR A 105 -10.07 -17.90 -13.38
C THR A 105 -10.94 -16.78 -13.93
N ASN A 106 -12.08 -17.10 -14.53
CA ASN A 106 -13.04 -16.17 -15.11
C ASN A 106 -12.50 -15.28 -16.25
N GLY A 107 -11.96 -15.92 -17.29
CA GLY A 107 -11.48 -15.26 -18.51
C GLY A 107 -12.50 -14.34 -19.21
N PRO A 108 -13.79 -14.70 -19.33
CA PRO A 108 -14.84 -13.83 -19.86
C PRO A 108 -15.01 -12.51 -19.10
N LEU A 109 -14.98 -12.54 -17.76
CA LEU A 109 -15.03 -11.30 -16.97
C LEU A 109 -13.81 -10.43 -17.27
N MET A 110 -12.60 -10.99 -17.21
CA MET A 110 -11.38 -10.21 -17.50
C MET A 110 -11.34 -9.69 -18.94
N ARG A 111 -11.90 -10.43 -19.91
CA ARG A 111 -12.06 -9.97 -21.30
C ARG A 111 -13.00 -8.76 -21.38
N ARG A 112 -14.09 -8.76 -20.59
CA ARG A 112 -15.02 -7.60 -20.50
C ARG A 112 -14.32 -6.38 -19.90
N VAL A 113 -13.60 -6.56 -18.79
CA VAL A 113 -12.78 -5.50 -18.18
C VAL A 113 -11.77 -4.95 -19.19
N HIS A 114 -11.01 -5.81 -19.85
CA HIS A 114 -10.05 -5.43 -20.90
C HIS A 114 -10.71 -4.67 -22.05
N ALA A 115 -11.85 -5.14 -22.55
CA ALA A 115 -12.56 -4.52 -23.65
C ALA A 115 -13.04 -3.11 -23.30
N LEU A 116 -13.53 -2.89 -22.07
CA LEU A 116 -13.95 -1.58 -21.61
C LEU A 116 -12.76 -0.65 -21.41
N VAL A 117 -11.69 -1.09 -20.73
CA VAL A 117 -10.49 -0.24 -20.57
C VAL A 117 -9.92 0.12 -21.94
N ARG A 118 -9.89 -0.80 -22.90
CA ARG A 118 -9.48 -0.52 -24.29
C ARG A 118 -10.35 0.55 -24.95
N ARG A 119 -11.66 0.57 -24.69
CA ARG A 119 -12.59 1.58 -25.21
C ARG A 119 -12.35 2.96 -24.58
N VAL A 120 -12.05 3.01 -23.28
CA VAL A 120 -11.83 4.27 -22.54
C VAL A 120 -10.42 4.84 -22.75
N ALA A 121 -9.44 3.98 -23.01
CA ALA A 121 -8.01 4.32 -23.13
C ALA A 121 -7.66 5.54 -24.00
N PRO A 122 -8.29 5.79 -25.17
CA PRO A 122 -8.02 7.00 -25.95
C PRO A 122 -8.24 8.32 -25.20
N HIS A 123 -9.10 8.32 -24.19
CA HIS A 123 -9.42 9.50 -23.36
C HIS A 123 -8.57 9.61 -22.10
N MET A 124 -7.63 8.67 -21.90
CA MET A 124 -6.81 8.56 -20.70
C MET A 124 -5.32 8.34 -21.03
N GLY A 125 -4.89 8.72 -22.24
CA GLY A 125 -3.54 8.40 -22.74
C GLY A 125 -2.42 8.89 -21.82
N GLN A 126 -2.57 10.09 -21.23
CA GLN A 126 -1.61 10.64 -20.28
C GLN A 126 -1.56 9.83 -18.98
N GLN A 127 -2.71 9.42 -18.46
CA GLN A 127 -2.82 8.66 -17.22
C GLN A 127 -2.31 7.22 -17.40
N LEU A 128 -2.57 6.59 -18.55
CA LEU A 128 -1.99 5.29 -18.88
C LEU A 128 -0.46 5.36 -18.97
N ALA A 129 0.08 6.39 -19.62
CA ALA A 129 1.52 6.61 -19.68
C ALA A 129 2.13 6.84 -18.29
N ALA A 130 1.47 7.63 -17.44
CA ALA A 130 1.92 7.91 -16.07
C ALA A 130 1.80 6.71 -15.12
N ALA A 131 0.75 5.88 -15.29
CA ALA A 131 0.62 4.62 -14.56
C ALA A 131 1.78 3.66 -14.90
N GLY A 132 2.22 3.65 -16.17
CA GLY A 132 3.30 2.79 -16.65
C GLY A 132 2.91 1.31 -16.65
N SER A 133 3.90 0.42 -16.50
CA SER A 133 3.63 -1.02 -16.47
C SER A 133 2.91 -1.41 -15.17
N VAL A 134 1.65 -1.80 -15.28
CA VAL A 134 0.82 -2.28 -14.16
C VAL A 134 0.01 -3.51 -14.59
N SER A 135 -0.25 -4.42 -13.66
CA SER A 135 -1.03 -5.62 -13.92
C SER A 135 -2.44 -5.49 -13.34
N VAL A 136 -3.46 -5.99 -14.03
CA VAL A 136 -4.84 -6.11 -13.55
C VAL A 136 -5.20 -7.58 -13.46
N GLN A 137 -5.66 -8.03 -12.30
CA GLN A 137 -6.03 -9.42 -12.06
C GLN A 137 -7.26 -9.55 -11.16
N LEU A 138 -7.90 -10.71 -11.20
CA LEU A 138 -8.96 -11.05 -10.25
C LEU A 138 -8.35 -11.62 -8.96
N GLY A 139 -8.93 -11.26 -7.82
CA GLY A 139 -8.50 -11.77 -6.53
C GLY A 139 -9.20 -11.09 -5.36
N ARG A 140 -8.82 -11.46 -4.13
CA ARG A 140 -9.35 -10.80 -2.93
C ARG A 140 -8.62 -9.49 -2.66
N THR A 141 -9.37 -8.41 -2.47
CA THR A 141 -8.84 -7.14 -1.96
C THR A 141 -8.57 -7.23 -0.46
N ARG A 142 -7.68 -6.39 0.06
CA ARG A 142 -7.36 -6.33 1.50
C ARG A 142 -8.38 -5.51 2.29
N GLY A 143 -8.96 -4.50 1.65
CA GLY A 143 -9.87 -3.52 2.27
C GLY A 143 -11.35 -3.84 2.15
N GLY A 144 -11.75 -4.96 1.53
CA GLY A 144 -13.17 -5.27 1.31
C GLY A 144 -13.84 -4.42 0.22
N THR A 145 -13.06 -3.74 -0.61
CA THR A 145 -13.54 -2.95 -1.75
C THR A 145 -13.56 -3.77 -3.05
N PRO A 146 -14.36 -3.38 -4.08
CA PRO A 146 -14.37 -4.05 -5.38
C PRO A 146 -13.02 -4.04 -6.12
N GLY A 147 -12.15 -3.08 -5.82
CA GLY A 147 -10.81 -2.97 -6.39
C GLY A 147 -9.78 -2.38 -5.43
N GLU A 148 -8.51 -2.69 -5.67
CA GLU A 148 -7.38 -2.21 -4.89
C GLU A 148 -6.13 -2.11 -5.79
N TRP A 149 -5.54 -0.92 -5.89
CA TRP A 149 -4.18 -0.74 -6.38
C TRP A 149 -3.13 -1.09 -5.32
N ARG A 150 -2.26 -2.06 -5.63
CA ARG A 150 -1.14 -2.47 -4.78
C ARG A 150 0.17 -1.95 -5.34
N GLN A 151 0.70 -0.92 -4.67
CA GLN A 151 1.93 -0.25 -5.09
C GLN A 151 3.15 -1.19 -5.11
N ASP A 152 3.31 -2.04 -4.09
CA ASP A 152 4.46 -2.93 -3.90
C ASP A 152 4.67 -3.89 -5.08
N SER A 153 3.58 -4.46 -5.57
CA SER A 153 3.51 -5.46 -6.63
C SER A 153 3.11 -4.88 -7.97
N ARG A 154 2.88 -3.56 -8.02
CA ARG A 154 2.33 -2.84 -9.18
C ARG A 154 1.12 -3.54 -9.80
N THR A 155 0.20 -3.97 -8.94
CA THR A 155 -0.95 -4.80 -9.34
C THR A 155 -2.26 -4.20 -8.85
N ILE A 156 -3.21 -4.04 -9.77
CA ILE A 156 -4.62 -3.79 -9.50
C ILE A 156 -5.31 -5.14 -9.31
N VAL A 157 -5.95 -5.32 -8.16
CA VAL A 157 -6.74 -6.51 -7.84
C VAL A 157 -8.21 -6.13 -7.87
N LEU A 158 -9.01 -6.90 -8.60
CA LEU A 158 -10.47 -6.75 -8.68
C LEU A 158 -11.14 -7.95 -7.99
N ASP A 159 -12.02 -7.69 -7.02
CA ASP A 159 -12.75 -8.74 -6.32
C ASP A 159 -14.11 -8.97 -6.95
N GLN A 160 -14.18 -10.01 -7.78
CA GLN A 160 -15.40 -10.36 -8.52
C GLN A 160 -16.62 -10.69 -7.64
N ARG A 161 -16.45 -10.83 -6.32
CA ARG A 161 -17.51 -11.18 -5.37
C ARG A 161 -18.20 -9.95 -4.79
N LEU A 162 -17.62 -8.78 -4.97
CA LEU A 162 -18.03 -7.54 -4.29
C LEU A 162 -18.74 -6.55 -5.20
N ALA A 163 -18.81 -6.84 -6.50
CA ALA A 163 -19.48 -5.97 -7.46
C ALA A 163 -19.88 -6.70 -8.75
N SER A 164 -20.78 -6.08 -9.51
CA SER A 164 -21.17 -6.50 -10.85
C SER A 164 -20.02 -6.39 -11.84
N ALA A 165 -20.14 -7.10 -12.95
CA ALA A 165 -19.14 -7.05 -14.01
C ALA A 165 -18.95 -5.63 -14.58
N ASP A 166 -20.01 -4.83 -14.70
CA ASP A 166 -19.93 -3.45 -15.19
C ASP A 166 -19.26 -2.54 -14.17
N HIS A 167 -19.64 -2.65 -12.90
CA HIS A 167 -18.99 -1.88 -11.83
C HIS A 167 -17.49 -2.19 -11.77
N LEU A 168 -17.09 -3.48 -11.79
CA LEU A 168 -15.67 -3.88 -11.81
C LEU A 168 -14.89 -3.33 -13.01
N THR A 169 -15.54 -3.13 -14.16
CA THR A 169 -14.89 -2.50 -15.31
C THR A 169 -14.60 -1.01 -15.05
N GLY A 170 -15.52 -0.29 -14.40
CA GLY A 170 -15.31 1.08 -13.92
C GLY A 170 -14.22 1.15 -12.84
N THR A 171 -14.25 0.20 -11.90
CA THR A 171 -13.24 0.08 -10.85
C THR A 171 -11.85 -0.11 -11.45
N ALA A 172 -11.70 -0.94 -12.48
CA ALA A 172 -10.41 -1.12 -13.16
C ALA A 172 -9.87 0.19 -13.74
N VAL A 173 -10.74 1.02 -14.34
CA VAL A 173 -10.38 2.33 -14.86
C VAL A 173 -9.95 3.27 -13.73
N PHE A 174 -10.69 3.29 -12.63
CA PHE A 174 -10.36 4.13 -11.47
C PHE A 174 -9.03 3.72 -10.81
N GLU A 175 -8.78 2.42 -10.63
CA GLU A 175 -7.51 1.95 -10.05
C GLU A 175 -6.30 2.23 -10.95
N ILE A 176 -6.48 2.29 -12.27
CA ILE A 176 -5.44 2.77 -13.20
C ILE A 176 -5.14 4.26 -12.94
N LEU A 177 -6.17 5.07 -12.66
CA LEU A 177 -5.98 6.47 -12.29
C LEU A 177 -5.25 6.61 -10.95
N ASN A 178 -5.59 5.79 -9.96
CA ASN A 178 -4.85 5.72 -8.69
C ASN A 178 -3.38 5.38 -8.90
N ALA A 179 -3.09 4.39 -9.75
CA ALA A 179 -1.73 4.05 -10.12
C ALA A 179 -1.01 5.23 -10.80
N SER A 180 -1.69 5.96 -11.69
CA SER A 180 -1.13 7.13 -12.39
C SER A 180 -0.78 8.30 -11.46
N SER A 181 -1.59 8.50 -10.43
CA SER A 181 -1.44 9.59 -9.45
C SER A 181 -0.46 9.25 -8.31
N ARG A 182 0.16 8.05 -8.31
CA ARG A 182 1.06 7.63 -7.24
C ARG A 182 2.23 8.58 -7.01
N HIS A 183 2.79 9.16 -8.07
CA HIS A 183 3.90 10.11 -7.96
C HIS A 183 3.51 11.38 -7.18
N ARG A 184 2.25 11.82 -7.29
CA ARG A 184 1.71 12.98 -6.57
C ARG A 184 1.60 12.69 -5.08
N ILE A 185 1.07 11.51 -4.74
CA ILE A 185 1.02 11.03 -3.36
C ILE A 185 2.46 10.89 -2.81
N ALA A 186 3.41 10.37 -3.60
CA ALA A 186 4.79 10.20 -3.17
C ALA A 186 5.47 11.55 -2.88
N ALA A 187 5.22 12.56 -3.72
CA ALA A 187 5.69 13.91 -3.49
C ALA A 187 5.10 14.50 -2.19
N LEU A 188 3.81 14.29 -1.96
CA LEU A 188 3.16 14.73 -0.72
C LEU A 188 3.74 14.01 0.52
N GLU A 189 3.96 12.70 0.44
CA GLU A 189 4.61 11.93 1.51
C GLU A 189 6.06 12.40 1.77
N ALA A 190 6.81 12.76 0.73
CA ALA A 190 8.14 13.34 0.88
C ALA A 190 8.11 14.72 1.55
N GLU A 191 7.11 15.55 1.23
CA GLU A 191 6.87 16.82 1.93
C GLU A 191 6.55 16.61 3.41
N VAL A 192 5.89 15.52 3.80
CA VAL A 192 5.66 15.19 5.22
C VAL A 192 6.98 14.99 5.95
N ALA A 193 7.90 14.21 5.38
CA ALA A 193 9.21 13.97 5.98
C ALA A 193 10.02 15.27 6.16
N GLY A 194 9.97 16.17 5.16
CA GLY A 194 10.62 17.48 5.20
C GLY A 194 9.88 18.56 6.01
N GLY A 195 8.69 18.28 6.55
CA GLY A 195 7.86 19.26 7.28
C GLY A 195 7.14 20.28 6.37
N GLY A 196 7.21 20.11 5.04
CA GLY A 196 6.58 20.97 4.05
C GLY A 196 5.05 20.96 4.17
N VAL A 197 4.44 19.80 4.44
CA VAL A 197 2.99 19.70 4.65
C VAL A 197 2.54 20.54 5.85
N ALA A 198 3.26 20.51 6.96
CA ALA A 198 2.93 21.31 8.14
C ALA A 198 3.10 22.82 7.91
N ALA A 199 4.09 23.22 7.10
CA ALA A 199 4.24 24.62 6.69
C ALA A 199 3.09 25.07 5.79
N ARG A 200 2.69 24.25 4.81
CA ARG A 200 1.55 24.53 3.90
C ARG A 200 0.22 24.57 4.65
N ALA A 201 0.00 23.66 5.59
CA ALA A 201 -1.18 23.63 6.45
C ALA A 201 -1.33 24.95 7.21
N ARG A 202 -0.28 25.38 7.94
CA ARG A 202 -0.26 26.66 8.68
C ARG A 202 -0.50 27.86 7.77
N ALA A 203 0.12 27.91 6.60
CA ALA A 203 -0.07 28.99 5.64
C ALA A 203 -1.52 29.10 5.12
N LYS A 204 -2.26 27.98 5.14
CA LYS A 204 -3.68 27.92 4.77
C LYS A 204 -4.63 27.98 5.98
N GLY A 205 -4.13 28.25 7.19
CA GLY A 205 -4.93 28.34 8.41
C GLY A 205 -5.43 26.99 8.94
N TRP A 206 -4.72 25.90 8.64
CA TRP A 206 -5.00 24.58 9.21
C TRP A 206 -4.10 24.30 10.40
N ASP A 207 -4.72 24.11 11.57
CA ASP A 207 -4.01 23.75 12.82
C ASP A 207 -3.65 22.26 12.89
N HIS A 208 -4.26 21.45 12.03
CA HIS A 208 -4.13 20.00 11.99
C HIS A 208 -3.46 19.55 10.68
N PRO A 209 -2.12 19.45 10.63
CA PRO A 209 -1.40 19.10 9.40
C PRO A 209 -1.72 17.68 8.91
N GLU A 210 -2.08 16.75 9.80
CA GLU A 210 -2.55 15.40 9.46
C GLU A 210 -3.88 15.42 8.69
N LYS A 211 -4.82 16.28 9.10
CA LYS A 211 -6.09 16.46 8.39
C LYS A 211 -5.90 17.19 7.07
N PHE A 212 -4.98 18.16 7.05
CA PHE A 212 -4.59 18.82 5.81
C PHE A 212 -3.96 17.85 4.80
N PHE A 213 -3.08 16.95 5.27
CA PHE A 213 -2.53 15.87 4.45
C PHE A 213 -3.63 14.98 3.89
N ALA A 214 -4.55 14.49 4.74
CA ALA A 214 -5.66 13.65 4.31
C ALA A 214 -6.53 14.36 3.25
N MET A 215 -6.87 15.64 3.46
CA MET A 215 -7.61 16.45 2.48
C MET A 215 -6.88 16.57 1.14
N GLU A 216 -5.55 16.72 1.13
CA GLU A 216 -4.78 16.79 -0.12
C GLU A 216 -4.69 15.42 -0.82
N VAL A 217 -4.70 14.31 -0.09
CA VAL A 217 -4.83 12.96 -0.67
C VAL A 217 -6.22 12.79 -1.30
N GLU A 218 -7.28 13.14 -0.57
CA GLU A 218 -8.66 13.13 -1.08
C GLU A 218 -8.84 14.02 -2.31
N ARG A 219 -8.12 15.15 -2.39
CA ARG A 219 -8.12 16.00 -3.57
C ARG A 219 -7.59 15.27 -4.80
N ILE A 220 -6.53 14.46 -4.63
CA ILE A 220 -5.98 13.64 -5.71
C ILE A 220 -7.01 12.58 -6.14
N GLU A 221 -7.70 11.92 -5.20
CA GLU A 221 -8.72 10.92 -5.50
C GLU A 221 -9.96 11.52 -6.18
N TRP A 222 -10.42 12.67 -5.73
CA TRP A 222 -11.51 13.40 -6.37
C TRP A 222 -11.14 13.78 -7.82
N GLU A 223 -9.92 14.28 -8.06
CA GLU A 223 -9.45 14.58 -9.42
C GLU A 223 -9.37 13.32 -10.31
N ASN A 224 -9.00 12.17 -9.74
CA ASN A 224 -9.11 10.89 -10.43
C ASN A 224 -10.59 10.57 -10.75
N GLY A 225 -11.51 10.78 -9.81
CA GLY A 225 -12.95 10.59 -10.02
C GLY A 225 -13.51 11.48 -11.14
N MET A 226 -13.10 12.74 -11.18
CA MET A 226 -13.48 13.67 -12.25
C MET A 226 -12.89 13.26 -13.61
N THR A 227 -11.65 12.79 -13.63
CA THR A 227 -11.01 12.24 -14.84
C THR A 227 -11.73 10.99 -15.32
N HIS A 228 -12.12 10.11 -14.40
CA HIS A 228 -12.92 8.92 -14.69
C HIS A 228 -14.25 9.30 -15.33
N LYS A 229 -15.03 10.18 -14.69
CA LYS A 229 -16.32 10.69 -15.20
C LYS A 229 -16.18 11.24 -16.63
N ALA A 230 -15.16 12.07 -16.87
CA ALA A 230 -14.91 12.65 -18.18
C ALA A 230 -14.54 11.59 -19.25
N ALA A 231 -13.71 10.61 -18.88
CA ALA A 231 -13.30 9.53 -19.78
C ALA A 231 -14.47 8.58 -20.11
N MET A 232 -15.31 8.24 -19.12
CA MET A 232 -16.53 7.45 -19.34
C MET A 232 -17.52 8.19 -20.23
N ALA A 233 -17.74 9.48 -20.01
CA ALA A 233 -18.60 10.30 -20.86
C ALA A 233 -18.10 10.35 -22.31
N SER A 234 -16.80 10.58 -22.49
CA SER A 234 -16.17 10.63 -23.82
C SER A 234 -16.24 9.29 -24.56
N ALA A 235 -16.19 8.18 -23.81
CA ALA A 235 -16.38 6.83 -24.33
C ALA A 235 -17.84 6.47 -24.61
N GLY A 236 -18.82 7.35 -24.32
CA GLY A 236 -20.25 7.08 -24.45
C GLY A 236 -20.78 6.08 -23.41
N LEU A 237 -20.25 6.16 -22.19
CA LEU A 237 -20.59 5.29 -21.05
C LEU A 237 -21.23 6.06 -19.87
N SER A 238 -21.59 7.33 -20.07
CA SER A 238 -22.29 8.12 -19.04
C SER A 238 -23.56 7.43 -18.56
N GLY A 239 -23.75 7.39 -17.24
CA GLY A 239 -24.93 6.80 -16.60
C GLY A 239 -24.99 5.27 -16.65
N THR A 240 -23.96 4.60 -17.17
CA THR A 240 -23.81 3.15 -17.02
C THR A 240 -23.26 2.80 -15.64
N PRO A 241 -23.41 1.56 -15.13
CA PRO A 241 -22.82 1.16 -13.85
C PRO A 241 -21.27 1.22 -13.82
N ALA A 242 -20.61 1.30 -14.98
CA ALA A 242 -19.18 1.55 -15.06
C ALA A 242 -18.81 3.01 -14.78
N ASP A 243 -19.75 3.96 -14.89
CA ASP A 243 -19.57 5.38 -14.57
C ASP A 243 -19.71 5.64 -13.06
N LEU A 244 -18.74 5.15 -12.29
CA LEU A 244 -18.69 5.23 -10.83
C LEU A 244 -18.88 6.65 -10.27
N PHE A 245 -18.45 7.65 -11.02
CA PHE A 245 -18.45 9.06 -10.61
C PHE A 245 -19.46 9.90 -11.41
N GLY A 246 -20.43 9.27 -12.06
CA GLY A 246 -21.41 9.96 -12.91
C GLY A 246 -22.16 11.08 -12.17
N GLN A 247 -22.43 10.89 -10.87
CA GLN A 247 -23.08 11.86 -10.00
C GLN A 247 -22.11 12.74 -9.19
N GLU A 248 -20.79 12.55 -9.34
CA GLU A 248 -19.82 13.27 -8.52
C GLU A 248 -19.81 14.78 -8.82
N GLY A 249 -19.73 15.55 -7.74
CA GLY A 249 -19.89 17.00 -7.73
C GLY A 249 -18.62 17.73 -7.29
N GLY A 250 -18.78 18.78 -6.50
CA GLY A 250 -17.66 19.59 -6.02
C GLY A 250 -16.81 18.88 -4.97
N PHE A 251 -15.51 19.21 -4.95
CA PHE A 251 -14.54 18.62 -4.02
C PHE A 251 -14.96 18.71 -2.54
N VAL A 252 -15.58 19.82 -2.11
CA VAL A 252 -15.97 20.01 -0.69
C VAL A 252 -17.02 18.98 -0.26
N GLU A 253 -18.01 18.70 -1.12
CA GLU A 253 -19.04 17.70 -0.83
C GLU A 253 -18.46 16.30 -0.82
N PHE A 254 -17.59 15.99 -1.78
CA PHE A 254 -16.84 14.73 -1.82
C PHE A 254 -16.04 14.54 -0.53
N TYR A 255 -15.21 15.51 -0.17
CA TYR A 255 -14.34 15.45 1.01
C TYR A 255 -15.15 15.25 2.30
N ASN A 256 -16.27 15.97 2.47
CA ASN A 256 -17.10 15.84 3.65
C ASN A 256 -17.72 14.43 3.78
N ARG A 257 -18.07 13.76 2.66
CA ARG A 257 -18.52 12.37 2.69
C ARG A 257 -17.41 11.42 3.13
N GLN A 258 -16.18 11.64 2.65
CA GLN A 258 -15.03 10.82 3.01
C GLN A 258 -14.61 10.98 4.48
N VAL A 259 -14.75 12.19 5.02
CA VAL A 259 -14.58 12.42 6.46
C VAL A 259 -15.68 11.72 7.25
N ALA A 260 -16.93 11.83 6.83
CA ALA A 260 -18.07 11.22 7.52
C ALA A 260 -18.02 9.67 7.52
N SER A 261 -17.49 9.06 6.47
CA SER A 261 -17.25 7.60 6.40
C SER A 261 -16.01 7.15 7.20
N GLY A 262 -15.20 8.09 7.71
CA GLY A 262 -13.94 7.78 8.39
C GLY A 262 -12.81 7.35 7.44
N HIS A 263 -12.98 7.47 6.12
CA HIS A 263 -11.98 7.07 5.13
C HIS A 263 -10.65 7.82 5.33
N THR A 264 -10.74 9.10 5.70
CA THR A 264 -9.57 9.98 5.90
C THR A 264 -8.67 9.58 7.06
N HIS A 265 -9.17 8.82 8.04
CA HIS A 265 -8.38 8.41 9.22
C HIS A 265 -7.14 7.59 8.85
N SER A 266 -7.21 6.81 7.76
CA SER A 266 -6.08 6.03 7.27
C SER A 266 -4.92 6.94 6.79
N TYR A 267 -5.25 8.08 6.17
CA TYR A 267 -4.28 9.08 5.72
C TYR A 267 -3.71 9.90 6.88
N GLU A 268 -4.53 10.24 7.86
CA GLU A 268 -4.08 10.90 9.09
C GLU A 268 -3.09 10.01 9.86
N PHE A 269 -3.37 8.71 9.97
CA PHE A 269 -2.43 7.74 10.54
C PHE A 269 -1.13 7.66 9.73
N ARG A 270 -1.23 7.62 8.39
CA ARG A 270 -0.07 7.59 7.49
C ARG A 270 0.83 8.82 7.67
N TYR A 271 0.26 10.02 7.79
CA TYR A 271 1.00 11.24 8.08
C TYR A 271 1.83 11.11 9.36
N ASN A 272 1.20 10.67 10.46
CA ASN A 272 1.85 10.54 11.75
C ASN A 272 2.99 9.49 11.71
N LEU A 273 2.77 8.38 11.01
CA LEU A 273 3.81 7.36 10.80
C LEU A 273 5.03 7.94 10.06
N LEU A 274 4.80 8.71 8.99
CA LEU A 274 5.88 9.33 8.20
C LEU A 274 6.67 10.34 9.03
N ARG A 275 6.00 11.14 9.86
CA ARG A 275 6.66 12.06 10.80
C ARG A 275 7.53 11.32 11.81
N ALA A 276 7.01 10.28 12.45
CA ALA A 276 7.77 9.47 13.40
C ALA A 276 9.00 8.82 12.74
N GLN A 277 8.88 8.35 11.49
CA GLN A 277 10.00 7.79 10.73
C GLN A 277 11.07 8.85 10.42
N ALA A 278 10.66 10.06 10.04
CA ALA A 278 11.58 11.17 9.78
C ALA A 278 12.32 11.60 11.06
N ASP A 279 11.61 11.73 12.18
CA ASP A 279 12.22 12.10 13.46
C ASP A 279 13.23 11.03 13.93
N ALA A 280 12.90 9.74 13.77
CA ALA A 280 13.81 8.64 14.07
C ALA A 280 15.02 8.56 13.12
N ALA A 281 14.90 9.02 11.87
CA ALA A 281 16.03 9.14 10.96
C ALA A 281 16.97 10.27 11.39
N ALA A 282 16.43 11.45 11.70
CA ALA A 282 17.20 12.60 12.18
C ALA A 282 17.95 12.30 13.49
N ALA A 283 17.32 11.57 14.43
CA ALA A 283 17.97 11.14 15.66
C ALA A 283 19.19 10.23 15.41
N ARG A 284 19.07 9.26 14.49
CA ARG A 284 20.17 8.37 14.11
C ARG A 284 21.32 9.10 13.43
N GLU A 285 21.01 10.11 12.62
CA GLU A 285 22.03 10.96 11.99
C GLU A 285 22.80 11.77 13.03
N GLN A 286 22.12 12.31 14.04
CA GLN A 286 22.75 13.02 15.15
C GLN A 286 23.66 12.10 15.99
N GLU A 287 23.19 10.90 16.31
CA GLU A 287 23.99 9.89 17.03
C GLU A 287 25.24 9.47 16.25
N ALA A 288 25.12 9.29 14.93
CA ALA A 288 26.25 8.98 14.05
C ALA A 288 27.27 10.13 14.00
N ALA A 289 26.79 11.38 13.92
CA ALA A 289 27.65 12.57 13.95
C ALA A 289 28.45 12.67 15.26
N TRP A 290 27.82 12.37 16.41
CA TRP A 290 28.50 12.36 17.71
C TRP A 290 29.49 11.21 17.85
N SER A 291 29.21 10.06 17.23
CA SER A 291 30.08 8.88 17.28
C SER A 291 31.32 8.99 16.38
N HIS A 292 31.36 9.94 15.44
CA HIS A 292 32.48 10.14 14.50
C HIS A 292 33.24 11.46 14.71
N GLY A 293 32.67 12.42 15.46
CA GLY A 293 33.32 13.66 15.86
C GLY A 293 33.85 13.62 17.29
N GLY A 294 34.67 12.61 17.63
CA GLY A 294 35.33 12.54 18.93
C GLY A 294 35.97 13.88 19.33
N PRO A 295 35.99 14.24 20.63
CA PRO A 295 36.47 15.55 21.07
C PRO A 295 37.85 15.82 20.46
N PRO A 296 38.11 17.05 19.99
CA PRO A 296 39.44 17.40 19.51
C PRO A 296 40.42 17.08 20.63
N ASP A 297 41.38 16.23 20.32
CA ASP A 297 42.43 15.80 21.22
C ASP A 297 43.14 17.07 21.72
N GLU A 298 42.87 17.49 22.97
CA GLU A 298 43.54 18.61 23.64
C GLU A 298 45.02 18.31 23.96
N SER A 299 45.63 17.36 23.25
CA SER A 299 47.02 16.93 23.39
C SER A 299 47.94 17.63 22.38
N SER A 300 47.93 18.96 22.35
CA SER A 300 49.04 19.74 21.78
C SER A 300 49.22 21.10 22.44
N SER A 301 49.35 21.10 23.77
CA SER A 301 50.04 22.19 24.49
C SER A 301 51.53 21.88 24.60
N HIS A 302 52.22 21.85 23.45
CA HIS A 302 53.68 21.86 23.41
C HIS A 302 54.17 23.29 23.70
N ARG A 303 54.49 23.59 24.97
CA ARG A 303 55.20 24.83 25.34
C ARG A 303 56.68 24.70 24.96
N PRO A 304 57.23 25.54 24.07
CA PRO A 304 58.68 25.67 23.95
C PRO A 304 59.24 26.46 25.15
N ARG A 305 60.46 26.09 25.57
CA ARG A 305 61.23 26.70 26.65
C ARG A 305 61.83 28.04 26.23
#